data_AF-A0A504YYK9-F1
#
_entry.id   AF-A0A504YYK9-F1
#
_cell.length_a   1.000
_cell.length_b   1.000
_cell.length_c   1.000
_cell.angle_alpha   90.00
_cell.angle_beta   90.00
_cell.angle_gamma   90.00
#
_symmetry.space_group_name_H-M   'P 1'
#
loop_
_entity.id
_entity.type
_entity.pdbx_description
1 polymer ?
#
loop_
_entity_poly.entity_id
_entity_poly.type
_entity_poly.pdbx_seq_one_letter_code
_entity_poly.pdbx_strand_id
1 'polypeptide(L)'
;MWYDEIQYHNFKGQFQPKSGHFTQVIWKSAKKAGFGRAVSADGKAVYVVGRYTPAGNVQGQFTENVPKSTKPVKPISDDPVAIDDLA
;
A
#
# COMPACT_ATOMS: atom_id res chain seq x y z
N MET A 1 4.69 -7.49 0.09
CA MET A 1 3.25 -7.21 -0.09
C MET A 1 3.01 -5.70 -0.29
N TRP A 2 1.82 -5.18 -0.63
CA TRP A 2 1.65 -3.78 -1.12
C TRP A 2 2.25 -2.69 -0.22
N TYR A 3 2.05 -2.75 1.09
CA TYR A 3 2.60 -1.75 2.02
C TYR A 3 4.13 -1.81 2.12
N ASP A 4 4.71 -3.01 1.98
CA ASP A 4 6.16 -3.26 2.09
C ASP A 4 6.98 -2.53 1.04
N GLU A 5 6.35 -2.05 -0.03
CA GLU A 5 7.02 -1.20 -1.02
C GLU A 5 7.52 0.13 -0.44
N ILE A 6 7.09 0.51 0.78
CA ILE A 6 7.65 1.64 1.52
C ILE A 6 9.18 1.58 1.61
N GLN A 7 9.77 0.37 1.66
CA GLN A 7 11.23 0.18 1.69
C GLN A 7 11.93 0.71 0.43
N TYR A 8 11.21 0.81 -0.69
CA TYR A 8 11.71 1.33 -1.96
C TYR A 8 11.22 2.77 -2.24
N HIS A 9 10.42 3.36 -1.33
CA HIS A 9 9.82 4.66 -1.52
C HIS A 9 10.72 5.77 -0.93
N ASN A 10 11.09 6.74 -1.76
CA ASN A 10 11.58 8.02 -1.27
C ASN A 10 10.47 9.07 -1.28
N PHE A 11 10.37 9.87 -0.23
CA PHE A 11 9.28 10.84 -0.07
C PHE A 11 9.56 12.17 -0.79
N LYS A 12 9.98 12.12 -2.07
CA LYS A 12 10.27 13.30 -2.91
C LYS A 12 9.03 13.89 -3.61
N GLY A 13 7.83 13.42 -3.28
CA GLY A 13 6.59 13.98 -3.81
C GLY A 13 6.30 13.64 -5.27
N GLN A 14 6.78 12.50 -5.77
CA GLN A 14 6.56 12.05 -7.16
C GLN A 14 6.21 10.55 -7.20
N PHE A 15 5.51 10.13 -8.27
CA PHE A 15 5.23 8.72 -8.52
C PHE A 15 6.52 7.92 -8.72
N GLN A 16 6.56 6.72 -8.17
CA GLN A 16 7.68 5.79 -8.27
C GLN A 16 7.14 4.40 -8.65
N PRO A 17 7.58 3.80 -9.77
CA PRO A 17 7.06 2.52 -10.22
C PRO A 17 7.20 1.37 -9.19
N LYS A 18 8.23 1.42 -8.34
CA LYS A 18 8.50 0.40 -7.32
C LYS A 18 7.68 0.55 -6.03
N SER A 19 6.92 1.62 -5.87
CA SER A 19 6.17 1.92 -4.65
C SER A 19 4.77 2.47 -4.88
N GLY A 20 4.23 2.24 -6.08
CA GLY A 20 2.90 2.72 -6.46
C GLY A 20 1.75 2.04 -5.71
N HIS A 21 1.90 0.78 -5.29
CA HIS A 21 0.86 0.14 -4.49
C HIS A 21 0.87 0.71 -3.07
N PHE A 22 2.05 0.87 -2.47
CA PHE A 22 2.19 1.51 -1.16
C PHE A 22 1.54 2.89 -1.12
N THR A 23 1.86 3.76 -2.08
CA THR A 23 1.32 5.13 -2.09
C THR A 23 -0.19 5.16 -2.26
N GLN A 24 -0.78 4.20 -2.98
CA GLN A 24 -2.23 4.08 -3.08
C GLN A 24 -2.85 3.61 -1.75
N VAL A 25 -2.23 2.65 -1.04
CA VAL A 25 -2.72 2.14 0.25
C VAL A 25 -2.82 3.25 1.30
N ILE A 26 -1.85 4.17 1.33
CA ILE A 26 -1.80 5.25 2.33
C ILE A 26 -2.32 6.60 1.83
N TRP A 27 -2.93 6.65 0.65
CA TRP A 27 -3.32 7.91 0.00
C TRP A 27 -4.34 8.69 0.84
N LYS A 28 -3.91 9.78 1.49
CA LYS A 28 -4.72 10.55 2.49
C LYS A 28 -6.13 10.94 2.01
N SER A 29 -6.26 11.32 0.74
CA SER A 29 -7.53 11.76 0.18
C SER A 29 -8.46 10.63 -0.23
N ALA A 30 -7.98 9.38 -0.34
CA ALA A 30 -8.85 8.23 -0.58
C ALA A 30 -9.73 7.99 0.66
N LYS A 31 -11.05 7.82 0.45
CA LYS A 31 -12.04 7.71 1.53
C LYS A 31 -12.77 6.38 1.56
N LYS A 32 -12.77 5.66 0.45
CA LYS A 32 -13.40 4.35 0.32
C LYS A 32 -12.40 3.40 -0.31
N ALA A 33 -12.40 2.17 0.16
CA ALA A 33 -11.67 1.07 -0.43
C ALA A 33 -12.59 -0.16 -0.56
N GLY A 34 -12.46 -0.91 -1.63
CA GLY A 34 -13.12 -2.18 -1.86
C GLY A 34 -12.11 -3.22 -2.32
N PHE A 35 -12.24 -4.44 -1.79
CA PHE A 35 -11.32 -5.54 -2.09
C PHE A 35 -12.08 -6.74 -2.64
N GLY A 36 -11.57 -7.30 -3.73
CA GLY A 36 -12.06 -8.53 -4.32
C GLY A 36 -11.00 -9.62 -4.23
N ARG A 37 -11.43 -10.86 -3.98
CA ARG A 37 -10.57 -12.05 -3.97
C ARG A 37 -11.14 -13.11 -4.90
N ALA A 38 -10.29 -13.70 -5.73
CA ALA A 38 -10.63 -14.88 -6.53
C ALA A 38 -9.53 -15.94 -6.36
N VAL A 39 -9.90 -17.21 -6.46
CA VAL A 39 -8.95 -18.34 -6.48
C VAL A 39 -9.00 -18.95 -7.88
N SER A 40 -7.86 -19.32 -8.45
CA SER A 40 -7.81 -20.00 -9.74
C SER A 40 -8.55 -21.33 -9.70
N ALA A 41 -9.05 -21.80 -10.85
CA ALA A 41 -9.79 -23.05 -10.93
C ALA A 41 -8.98 -24.27 -10.44
N ASP A 42 -7.65 -24.24 -10.58
CA ASP A 42 -6.74 -25.28 -10.10
C ASP A 42 -6.31 -25.10 -8.63
N GLY A 43 -6.79 -24.05 -7.95
CA GLY A 43 -6.50 -23.76 -6.54
C GLY A 43 -5.11 -23.21 -6.26
N LYS A 44 -4.26 -22.98 -7.28
CA LYS A 44 -2.84 -22.63 -7.08
C LYS A 44 -2.56 -21.13 -6.93
N ALA A 45 -3.50 -20.28 -7.34
CA ALA A 45 -3.32 -18.82 -7.29
C ALA A 45 -4.48 -18.14 -6.58
N VAL A 46 -4.15 -17.12 -5.80
CA VAL A 46 -5.12 -16.18 -5.22
C VAL A 46 -4.87 -14.82 -5.86
N TYR A 47 -5.91 -14.26 -6.46
CA TYR A 47 -5.91 -12.92 -7.01
C TYR A 47 -6.62 -11.99 -6.03
N VAL A 48 -5.92 -10.94 -5.60
CA VAL A 48 -6.48 -9.89 -4.74
C VAL A 48 -6.41 -8.57 -5.49
N VAL A 49 -7.54 -7.86 -5.57
CA VAL A 49 -7.65 -6.56 -6.22
C VAL A 49 -8.21 -5.55 -5.23
N GLY A 50 -7.54 -4.41 -5.09
CA GLY A 50 -8.02 -3.26 -4.32
C GLY A 50 -8.45 -2.13 -5.25
N ARG A 51 -9.61 -1.52 -4.98
CA ARG A 51 -10.06 -0.27 -5.62
C ARG A 51 -10.28 0.80 -4.56
N TYR A 52 -9.85 2.02 -4.88
CA TYR A 52 -9.87 3.15 -3.95
C TYR A 52 -10.64 4.32 -4.57
N THR A 53 -11.37 5.08 -3.75
CA THR A 53 -12.10 6.28 -4.20
C THR A 53 -12.04 7.39 -3.15
N PRO A 54 -11.67 8.63 -3.53
CA PRO A 54 -11.05 9.04 -4.79
C PRO A 54 -9.77 8.26 -5.13
N ALA A 55 -9.43 8.19 -6.41
CA ALA A 55 -8.22 7.49 -6.86
C ALA A 55 -6.95 8.16 -6.30
N GLY A 56 -5.95 7.36 -5.98
CA GLY A 56 -4.64 7.84 -5.56
C GLY A 56 -3.66 7.97 -6.70
N ASN A 57 -2.38 8.19 -6.36
CA ASN A 57 -1.27 8.29 -7.30
C ASN A 57 -1.43 9.38 -8.37
N VAL A 58 -2.18 10.42 -8.06
CA VAL A 58 -2.37 11.58 -8.94
C VAL A 58 -1.09 12.40 -8.98
N GLN A 59 -0.56 12.64 -10.18
CA GLN A 59 0.65 13.44 -10.36
C GLN A 59 0.47 14.85 -9.77
N GLY A 60 1.51 15.34 -9.08
CA GLY A 60 1.47 16.62 -8.38
C GLY A 60 0.84 16.59 -6.99
N GLN A 61 0.21 15.49 -6.56
CA GLN A 61 -0.50 15.43 -5.27
C GLN A 61 0.19 14.55 -4.19
N PHE A 62 1.37 13.99 -4.47
CA PHE A 62 2.04 13.04 -3.57
C PHE A 62 2.45 13.65 -2.23
N THR A 63 2.99 14.88 -2.22
CA THR A 63 3.43 15.54 -0.98
C THR A 63 2.30 15.69 0.04
N GLU A 64 1.08 15.93 -0.44
CA GLU A 64 -0.11 16.11 0.41
C GLU A 64 -0.74 14.79 0.83
N ASN A 65 -0.56 13.73 0.03
CA ASN A 65 -1.27 12.47 0.17
C ASN A 65 -0.45 11.29 0.66
N VAL A 66 0.88 11.40 0.68
CA VAL A 66 1.82 10.34 1.10
C VAL A 66 2.66 10.86 2.27
N PRO A 67 2.11 10.89 3.49
CA PRO A 67 2.83 11.41 4.66
C PRO A 67 4.02 10.52 5.02
N LYS A 68 5.10 11.14 5.49
CA LYS A 68 6.23 10.43 6.11
C LYS A 68 5.78 9.84 7.45
N SER A 69 6.13 8.58 7.72
CA SER A 69 6.02 8.03 9.06
C SER A 69 6.92 8.82 10.02
N THR A 70 6.40 9.16 11.19
CA THR A 70 7.18 9.76 12.29
C THR A 70 7.97 8.72 13.08
N LYS A 71 7.66 7.43 12.91
CA LYS A 71 8.39 6.31 13.48
C LYS A 71 9.39 5.74 12.46
N PRO A 72 10.58 5.30 12.88
CA PRO A 72 11.49 4.55 12.00
C PRO A 72 10.75 3.37 11.38
N VAL A 73 10.88 3.18 10.07
CA VAL A 73 10.39 1.97 9.40
C VAL A 73 11.24 0.82 9.94
N LYS A 74 10.63 -0.09 10.71
CA LYS A 74 11.34 -1.31 11.11
C LYS A 74 11.63 -2.13 9.85
N PRO A 75 12.85 -2.71 9.71
CA PRO A 75 13.05 -3.77 8.74
C PRO A 75 11.96 -4.83 8.96
N ILE A 76 11.38 -5.33 7.87
CA ILE A 76 10.44 -6.44 7.93
C ILE A 76 11.19 -7.60 8.58
N SER A 77 10.78 -8.00 9.79
CA SER A 77 11.14 -9.32 10.31
C SER A 77 10.44 -10.34 9.44
N ASP A 78 11.14 -11.39 9.01
CA ASP A 78 10.50 -12.53 8.33
C ASP A 78 9.45 -13.24 9.22
N ASP A 79 9.38 -12.85 10.50
CA ASP A 79 8.34 -13.25 11.43
C ASP A 79 6.96 -12.75 10.97
N PRO A 80 5.94 -13.62 10.90
CA PRO A 80 4.59 -13.20 10.57
C PRO A 80 4.12 -12.14 11.56
N VAL A 81 3.61 -11.02 11.04
CA VAL A 81 2.95 -9.98 11.85
C VAL A 81 1.82 -10.67 12.62
N ALA A 82 1.93 -10.68 13.96
CA ALA A 82 0.90 -11.25 14.80
C ALA A 82 -0.41 -10.50 14.55
N ILE A 83 -1.48 -11.24 14.32
CA ILE A 83 -2.84 -10.71 14.14
C ILE A 83 -3.30 -9.83 15.32
N ASP A 84 -2.66 -9.97 16.47
CA ASP A 84 -2.94 -9.21 17.69
C ASP A 84 -2.33 -7.79 17.69
N ASP A 85 -1.37 -7.49 16.81
CA ASP A 85 -0.75 -6.17 16.68
C ASP A 85 -1.55 -5.19 15.78
N LEU A 86 -2.72 -5.64 15.30
CA LEU A 86 -3.61 -4.87 14.41
C LEU A 86 -4.79 -4.20 15.15
N ALA A 87 -4.78 -4.21 16.48
CA ALA A 87 -5.81 -3.60 17.33
C ALA A 87 -5.53 -2.14 17.68
#